data_AF-A0A653SB43-F1
#
_entry.id   AF-A0A653SB43-F1
#
_cell.length_a   1.000
_cell.length_b   1.000
_cell.length_c   1.000
_cell.angle_alpha   90.00
_cell.angle_beta   90.00
_cell.angle_gamma   90.00
#
_symmetry.space_group_name_H-M   'P 1'
#
loop_
_entity.id
_entity.type
_entity.pdbx_description
1 polymer ?
#
loop_
_entity_poly.entity_id
_entity_poly.type
_entity_poly.pdbx_seq_one_letter_code
_entity_poly.pdbx_strand_id
1 'polypeptide(L)'
;MTHTIRIPLTILLLLILSACASEPRLLMPTSPEGIACVAACDAVRSRCSASESSLAQSAASSCDNSHEVQTCVDRAVDDRTVLACEAKQNFGLCPDAVPNLEPCNEARLMCALRCGARMLDAE
;
A
#
# COMPACT_ATOMS: atom_id res chain seq x y z
N MET A 1 -26.76 -18.44 24.75
CA MET A 1 -27.15 -17.58 23.62
C MET A 1 -26.01 -17.60 22.61
N THR A 2 -26.10 -18.44 21.60
CA THR A 2 -25.10 -18.59 20.52
C THR A 2 -25.54 -17.74 19.34
N HIS A 3 -24.90 -16.59 19.15
CA HIS A 3 -25.13 -15.74 17.98
C HIS A 3 -24.48 -16.38 16.74
N THR A 4 -25.30 -16.94 15.86
CA THR A 4 -24.87 -17.37 14.52
C THR A 4 -24.64 -16.14 13.66
N ILE A 5 -23.37 -15.77 13.50
CA ILE A 5 -22.94 -14.67 12.62
C ILE A 5 -23.17 -15.12 11.17
N ARG A 6 -24.24 -14.62 10.56
CA ARG A 6 -24.48 -14.74 9.11
C ARG A 6 -23.62 -13.68 8.42
N ILE A 7 -22.36 -14.01 8.15
CA ILE A 7 -21.50 -13.16 7.30
C ILE A 7 -22.15 -13.15 5.90
N PRO A 8 -22.59 -11.99 5.38
CA PRO A 8 -23.22 -11.93 4.08
C PRO A 8 -22.20 -12.31 3.01
N LEU A 9 -22.55 -13.30 2.19
CA LEU A 9 -21.74 -13.87 1.10
C LEU A 9 -21.14 -12.80 0.17
N THR A 10 -21.77 -11.63 0.07
CA THR A 10 -21.30 -10.46 -0.67
C THR A 10 -20.02 -9.84 -0.12
N ILE A 11 -19.81 -9.82 1.20
CA ILE A 11 -18.56 -9.33 1.80
C ILE A 11 -17.42 -10.31 1.51
N LEU A 12 -17.72 -11.61 1.55
CA LEU A 12 -16.74 -12.63 1.17
C LEU A 12 -16.35 -12.47 -0.30
N LEU A 13 -17.31 -12.28 -1.21
CA LEU A 13 -17.07 -12.08 -2.65
C LEU A 13 -16.16 -10.88 -2.93
N LEU A 14 -16.43 -9.72 -2.29
CA LEU A 14 -15.63 -8.50 -2.47
C LEU A 14 -14.18 -8.66 -2.00
N LEU A 15 -13.93 -9.48 -0.96
CA LEU A 15 -12.58 -9.80 -0.49
C LEU A 15 -11.82 -10.73 -1.46
N ILE A 16 -12.49 -11.54 -2.28
CA ILE A 16 -11.83 -12.43 -3.25
C ILE A 16 -11.44 -11.64 -4.52
N LEU A 17 -12.24 -10.65 -4.93
CA LEU A 17 -11.96 -9.86 -6.14
C LEU A 17 -10.77 -8.89 -5.97
N SER A 18 -10.45 -8.45 -4.75
CA SER A 18 -9.27 -7.60 -4.51
C SER A 18 -7.94 -8.36 -4.58
N ALA A 19 -7.96 -9.70 -4.59
CA ALA A 19 -6.77 -10.54 -4.74
C ALA A 19 -6.40 -10.83 -6.21
N CYS A 20 -7.22 -10.41 -7.18
CA CYS A 20 -7.02 -10.71 -8.61
C CYS A 20 -6.18 -9.68 -9.38
N ALA A 21 -5.57 -8.69 -8.72
CA ALA A 21 -4.53 -7.87 -9.34
C ALA A 21 -3.18 -8.60 -9.29
N SER A 22 -3.11 -9.77 -9.92
CA SER A 22 -1.89 -10.57 -10.00
C SER A 22 -0.88 -9.90 -10.93
N GLU A 23 0.33 -9.65 -10.44
CA GLU A 23 1.46 -9.21 -11.26
C GLU A 23 1.63 -10.14 -12.48
N PRO A 24 2.00 -9.60 -13.66
CA PRO A 24 2.20 -10.42 -14.86
C PRO A 24 3.21 -11.53 -14.56
N ARG A 25 2.81 -12.77 -14.80
CA ARG A 25 3.69 -13.91 -14.58
C ARG A 25 4.81 -13.88 -15.61
N LEU A 26 6.04 -13.86 -15.13
CA LEU A 26 7.22 -13.88 -15.98
C LEU A 26 7.89 -15.24 -15.92
N LEU A 27 8.18 -15.80 -17.09
CA LEU A 27 9.15 -16.87 -17.24
C LEU A 27 10.54 -16.24 -17.19
N MET A 28 11.29 -16.55 -16.13
CA MET A 28 12.63 -16.02 -15.91
C MET A 28 13.65 -16.63 -16.89
N PRO A 29 14.68 -15.86 -17.31
CA PRO A 29 15.76 -16.40 -18.11
C PRO A 29 16.55 -17.46 -17.33
N THR A 30 17.06 -18.46 -18.04
CA THR A 30 17.86 -19.55 -17.45
C THR A 30 19.36 -19.35 -17.60
N SER A 31 19.80 -18.39 -18.42
CA SER A 31 21.23 -18.08 -18.55
C SER A 31 21.75 -17.33 -17.31
N PRO A 32 23.01 -17.56 -16.89
CA PRO A 32 23.61 -16.84 -15.77
C PRO A 32 23.58 -15.32 -15.95
N GLU A 33 23.80 -14.84 -17.18
CA GLU A 33 23.76 -13.42 -17.51
C GLU A 33 22.35 -12.83 -17.37
N GLY A 34 21.33 -13.56 -17.81
CA GLY A 34 19.94 -13.14 -17.71
C GLY A 34 19.47 -13.08 -16.26
N ILE A 35 19.82 -14.08 -15.45
CA ILE A 35 19.51 -14.12 -14.01
C ILE A 35 20.15 -12.92 -13.29
N ALA A 36 21.44 -12.68 -13.53
CA ALA A 36 22.14 -11.54 -12.93
C ALA A 36 21.53 -10.19 -13.36
N CYS A 37 21.12 -10.06 -14.62
CA CYS A 37 20.44 -8.87 -15.14
C CYS A 37 19.09 -8.64 -14.43
N VAL A 38 18.25 -9.67 -14.29
CA VAL A 38 16.97 -9.55 -13.58
C VAL A 38 17.17 -9.21 -12.10
N ALA A 39 18.18 -9.77 -11.44
CA ALA A 39 18.50 -9.43 -10.05
C ALA A 39 18.83 -7.93 -9.88
N ALA A 40 19.47 -7.31 -10.87
CA ALA A 40 19.69 -5.87 -10.87
C ALA A 40 18.37 -5.09 -11.03
N CYS A 41 17.45 -5.55 -11.88
CA CYS A 41 16.10 -4.99 -11.99
C CYS A 41 15.35 -5.05 -10.65
N ASP A 42 15.46 -6.16 -9.93
CA ASP A 42 14.85 -6.36 -8.61
C ASP A 42 15.40 -5.38 -7.57
N ALA A 43 16.71 -5.16 -7.57
CA ALA A 43 17.35 -4.18 -6.70
C ALA A 43 16.91 -2.73 -7.01
N VAL A 44 16.63 -2.40 -8.27
CA VAL A 44 16.07 -1.10 -8.65
C VAL A 44 14.62 -0.97 -8.18
N ARG A 45 13.80 -2.00 -8.41
CA ARG A 45 12.40 -2.05 -7.92
C ARG A 45 12.35 -1.85 -6.40
N SER A 46 13.16 -2.57 -5.65
CA SER A 46 13.18 -2.50 -4.18
C SER A 46 13.47 -1.08 -3.68
N ARG A 47 14.42 -0.38 -4.31
CA ARG A 47 14.73 1.02 -4.00
C ARG A 47 13.56 1.96 -4.32
N CYS A 48 12.92 1.77 -5.47
CA CYS A 48 11.72 2.52 -5.85
C CYS A 48 10.59 2.31 -4.83
N SER A 49 10.25 1.06 -4.50
CA SER A 49 9.21 0.74 -3.53
C SER A 49 9.48 1.29 -2.13
N ALA A 50 10.75 1.29 -1.69
CA ALA A 50 11.14 1.90 -0.42
C ALA A 50 10.93 3.42 -0.43
N SER A 51 11.25 4.09 -1.54
CA SER A 51 11.01 5.53 -1.71
C SER A 51 9.51 5.87 -1.65
N GLU A 52 8.68 5.16 -2.41
CA GLU A 52 7.22 5.35 -2.39
C GLU A 52 6.62 5.08 -1.01
N SER A 53 7.11 4.04 -0.31
CA SER A 53 6.69 3.75 1.06
C SER A 53 7.10 4.84 2.04
N SER A 54 8.28 5.44 1.86
CA SER A 54 8.73 6.56 2.70
C SER A 54 7.89 7.82 2.48
N LEU A 55 7.52 8.11 1.23
CA LEU A 55 6.63 9.22 0.89
C LEU A 55 5.24 9.02 1.51
N ALA A 56 4.68 7.82 1.35
CA ALA A 56 3.40 7.46 1.93
C ALA A 56 3.40 7.55 3.46
N GLN A 57 4.46 7.06 4.12
CA GLN A 57 4.61 7.21 5.57
C GLN A 57 4.70 8.68 6.00
N SER A 58 5.46 9.49 5.27
CA SER A 58 5.57 10.92 5.56
C SER A 58 4.23 11.64 5.41
N ALA A 59 3.46 11.31 4.37
CA ALA A 59 2.11 11.82 4.17
C ALA A 59 1.17 11.37 5.30
N ALA A 60 1.25 10.10 5.73
CA ALA A 60 0.50 9.58 6.86
C ALA A 60 0.79 10.37 8.15
N SER A 61 2.07 10.55 8.48
CA SER A 61 2.49 11.32 9.65
C SER A 61 2.10 12.79 9.57
N SER A 62 2.09 13.40 8.38
CA SER A 62 1.68 14.80 8.21
C SER A 62 0.18 15.02 8.38
N CYS A 63 -0.61 13.96 8.20
CA CYS A 63 -2.06 13.98 8.24
C CYS A 63 -2.60 13.59 9.63
N ASP A 64 -1.79 12.87 10.41
CA ASP A 64 -2.04 12.57 11.81
C ASP A 64 -1.91 13.85 12.66
N ASN A 65 -3.05 14.35 13.12
CA ASN A 65 -3.14 15.50 14.02
C ASN A 65 -3.45 15.09 15.48
N SER A 66 -3.23 13.82 15.84
CA SER A 66 -3.51 13.30 17.17
C SER A 66 -2.78 14.06 18.27
N HIS A 67 -1.54 14.50 18.02
CA HIS A 67 -0.77 15.26 18.98
C HIS A 67 -1.36 16.65 19.23
N GLU A 68 -1.80 17.36 18.19
CA GLU A 68 -2.47 18.66 18.29
C GLU A 68 -3.82 18.54 19.00
N VAL A 69 -4.58 17.48 18.70
CA VAL A 69 -5.85 17.18 19.38
C VAL A 69 -5.61 16.87 20.85
N GLN A 70 -4.64 16.02 21.19
CA GLN A 70 -4.31 15.71 22.57
C GLN A 70 -3.89 16.97 23.34
N THR A 71 -3.04 17.79 22.74
CA THR A 71 -2.61 19.07 23.30
C THR A 71 -3.79 20.04 23.55
N CYS A 72 -4.82 20.00 22.71
CA CYS A 72 -6.06 20.77 22.88
C CYS A 72 -6.88 20.24 24.06
N VAL A 73 -7.05 18.91 24.13
CA VAL A 73 -7.77 18.22 25.22
C VAL A 73 -7.10 18.48 26.57
N ASP A 74 -5.77 18.38 26.65
CA ASP A 74 -5.01 18.60 27.89
C ASP A 74 -5.16 20.02 28.45
N ARG A 75 -5.56 20.99 27.62
CA ARG A 75 -5.77 22.40 28.00
C ARG A 75 -7.25 22.79 28.11
N ALA A 76 -8.16 21.87 27.82
CA ALA A 76 -9.58 22.12 27.87
C ALA A 76 -10.04 22.32 29.33
N VAL A 77 -10.88 23.34 29.55
CA VAL A 77 -11.36 23.70 30.90
C VAL A 77 -12.70 23.02 31.22
N ASP A 78 -13.41 22.56 30.19
CA ASP A 78 -14.72 21.91 30.31
C ASP A 78 -14.94 20.85 29.22
N ASP A 79 -15.92 19.97 29.46
CA ASP A 79 -16.26 18.85 28.57
C ASP A 79 -16.70 19.33 27.17
N ARG A 80 -17.30 20.52 27.07
CA ARG A 80 -17.69 21.08 25.78
C ARG A 80 -16.46 21.40 24.93
N THR A 81 -15.40 21.88 25.55
CA THR A 81 -14.13 22.18 24.89
C THR A 81 -13.41 20.90 24.50
N VAL A 82 -13.46 19.85 25.33
CA VAL A 82 -12.95 18.50 24.98
C VAL A 82 -13.61 17.98 23.71
N LEU A 83 -14.94 17.97 23.65
CA LEU A 83 -15.70 17.52 22.47
C LEU A 83 -15.36 18.34 21.22
N ALA A 84 -15.12 19.64 21.37
CA ALA A 84 -14.72 20.52 20.27
C ALA A 84 -13.29 20.24 19.78
N CYS A 85 -12.38 19.82 20.67
CA CYS A 85 -11.03 19.37 20.31
C CYS A 85 -11.08 18.02 19.56
N GLU A 86 -11.80 17.04 20.10
CA GLU A 86 -11.94 15.70 19.49
C GLU A 86 -12.62 15.75 18.13
N ALA A 87 -13.58 16.67 17.92
CA ALA A 87 -14.21 16.89 16.63
C ALA A 87 -13.25 17.36 15.53
N LYS A 88 -12.05 17.84 15.87
CA LYS A 88 -11.00 18.22 14.91
C LYS A 88 -10.08 17.06 14.54
N GLN A 89 -10.20 15.92 15.20
CA GLN A 89 -9.39 14.75 14.87
C GLN A 89 -9.66 14.32 13.43
N ASN A 90 -8.59 14.20 12.65
CA ASN A 90 -8.67 13.66 11.31
C ASN A 90 -8.90 12.14 11.45
N PHE A 91 -10.15 11.71 11.27
CA PHE A 91 -10.53 10.30 11.23
C PHE A 91 -10.64 9.74 9.80
N GLY A 92 -10.30 10.54 8.79
CA GLY A 92 -10.60 10.22 7.39
C GLY A 92 -9.38 10.26 6.50
N LEU A 93 -9.06 9.09 5.93
CA LEU A 93 -8.31 8.85 4.69
C LEU A 93 -7.27 9.93 4.34
N CYS A 94 -6.01 9.66 4.64
CA CYS A 94 -4.90 10.39 4.04
C CYS A 94 -4.66 9.75 2.66
N PRO A 95 -5.18 10.33 1.55
CA PRO A 95 -5.15 9.68 0.24
C PRO A 95 -3.71 9.41 -0.22
N ASP A 96 -2.78 10.27 0.20
CA ASP A 96 -1.35 10.17 -0.13
C ASP A 96 -0.58 9.21 0.80
N ALA A 97 -1.24 8.60 1.80
CA ALA A 97 -0.63 7.64 2.71
C ALA A 97 -0.56 6.20 2.15
N VAL A 98 -1.01 5.99 0.91
CA VAL A 98 -0.93 4.71 0.21
C VAL A 98 0.19 4.80 -0.84
N PRO A 99 1.22 3.95 -0.78
CA PRO A 99 2.32 4.00 -1.74
C PRO A 99 1.85 3.58 -3.14
N ASN A 100 2.23 4.35 -4.17
CA ASN A 100 1.97 3.99 -5.55
C ASN A 100 3.11 3.15 -6.12
N LEU A 101 2.94 1.83 -6.13
CA LEU A 101 3.97 0.90 -6.60
C LEU A 101 3.86 0.57 -8.10
N GLU A 102 2.81 1.04 -8.80
CA GLU A 102 2.59 0.73 -10.21
C GLU A 102 3.78 1.11 -11.09
N PRO A 103 4.37 2.33 -10.98
CA PRO A 103 5.53 2.70 -11.80
C PRO A 103 6.76 1.84 -11.50
N CYS A 104 6.96 1.46 -10.23
CA CYS A 104 8.07 0.59 -9.83
C CYS A 104 7.93 -0.81 -10.44
N ASN A 105 6.71 -1.34 -10.48
CA ASN A 105 6.41 -2.66 -11.02
C ASN A 105 6.50 -2.68 -12.55
N GLU A 106 6.00 -1.64 -13.23
CA GLU A 106 6.11 -1.49 -14.67
C GLU A 106 7.57 -1.37 -15.13
N ALA A 107 8.36 -0.53 -14.44
CA ALA A 107 9.78 -0.40 -14.73
C ALA A 107 10.54 -1.72 -14.54
N ARG A 108 10.21 -2.48 -13.49
CA ARG A 108 10.76 -3.82 -13.25
C ARG A 108 10.37 -4.79 -14.36
N LEU A 109 9.11 -4.80 -14.78
CA LEU A 109 8.63 -5.63 -15.88
C LEU A 109 9.43 -5.34 -17.16
N MET A 110 9.51 -4.08 -17.57
CA MET A 110 10.23 -3.69 -18.79
C MET A 110 11.73 -4.03 -18.71
N CYS A 111 12.34 -3.89 -17.53
CA CYS A 111 13.73 -4.29 -17.28
C CYS A 111 13.91 -5.81 -17.42
N ALA A 112 13.03 -6.61 -16.80
CA ALA A 112 13.09 -8.06 -16.85
C ALA A 112 12.92 -8.60 -18.29
N LEU A 113 12.01 -8.02 -19.08
CA LEU A 113 11.83 -8.37 -20.49
C LEU A 113 13.10 -8.09 -21.32
N ARG A 114 13.79 -6.98 -21.06
CA ARG A 114 15.09 -6.68 -21.69
C ARG A 114 16.20 -7.65 -21.27
N CYS A 115 16.13 -8.19 -20.07
CA CYS A 115 17.03 -9.25 -19.58
C CYS A 115 16.70 -10.65 -20.13
N GLY A 116 15.69 -10.79 -20.98
CA GLY A 116 15.29 -12.05 -21.60
C GLY A 116 14.20 -12.82 -20.87
N ALA A 117 13.57 -12.23 -19.85
CA ALA A 117 12.33 -12.77 -19.31
C ALA A 117 11.21 -12.70 -20.36
N ARG A 118 10.21 -13.58 -20.23
CA ARG A 118 9.06 -13.62 -21.14
C ARG A 118 7.77 -13.53 -20.34
N MET A 119 6.78 -12.83 -20.88
CA MET A 119 5.43 -12.87 -20.32
C MET A 119 4.85 -14.26 -20.54
N LEU A 120 4.28 -14.84 -19.48
CA LEU A 120 3.41 -15.99 -19.58
C LEU A 120 2.00 -15.44 -19.77
N ASP A 121 1.38 -15.78 -20.90
CA ASP A 121 -0.03 -15.47 -21.11
C ASP A 121 -0.86 -16.16 -20.03
N ALA A 122 -1.88 -15.47 -19.53
CA ALA A 122 -2.88 -16.07 -18.66
C ALA A 122 -3.81 -16.92 -19.55
N GLU A 123 -3.55 -18.24 -19.60
CA GLU A 123 -4.54 -19.23 -20.07
C GLU A 123 -5.74 -19.32 -19.12
#